data_AF-A0AAW6NHZ6-F1
#
_entry.id   AF-A0AAW6NHZ6-F1
#
_cell.length_a   1.000
_cell.length_b   1.000
_cell.length_c   1.000
_cell.angle_alpha   90.00
_cell.angle_beta   90.00
_cell.angle_gamma   90.00
#
_symmetry.space_group_name_H-M   'P 1'
#
loop_
_entity.id
_entity.type
_entity.pdbx_description
1 polymer ?
#
loop_
_entity_poly.entity_id
_entity_poly.type
_entity_poly.pdbx_seq_one_letter_code
_entity_poly.pdbx_strand_id
1 'polypeptide(L)'
;MPLPDFKSSEPYTLAIELELQVVNPPGYDLSQDSSALIPAVKDDIKGGEVKHDITESMLEIATGVCQTIDQAAAQFSVMQQSILRAAAEHHIQICGGGTHPFQKWQRQEVCDDERYNVTLERFGYLILQA
;
A
#
# COMPACT_ATOMS: atom_id res chain seq x y z
N MET A 1 13.84 16.00 20.35
CA MET A 1 14.43 16.77 19.23
C MET A 1 13.37 17.73 18.72
N PRO A 2 13.71 18.98 18.37
CA PRO A 2 12.77 19.87 17.70
C PRO A 2 12.37 19.30 16.35
N LEU A 3 11.22 19.73 15.83
CA LEU A 3 10.83 19.39 14.46
C LEU A 3 11.84 20.00 13.46
N PRO A 4 12.03 19.38 12.29
CA PRO A 4 12.83 19.96 11.22
C PRO A 4 12.24 21.30 10.73
N ASP A 5 13.09 22.15 10.17
CA ASP A 5 12.66 23.37 9.49
C ASP A 5 11.73 23.05 8.31
N PHE A 6 10.76 23.95 8.06
CA PHE A 6 9.81 23.78 6.97
C PHE A 6 10.51 23.83 5.61
N LYS A 7 10.48 22.72 4.86
CA LYS A 7 11.11 22.61 3.54
C LYS A 7 10.27 23.36 2.49
N SER A 8 10.88 24.36 1.84
CA SER A 8 10.25 25.01 0.68
C SER A 8 10.03 24.00 -0.44
N SER A 9 8.84 24.03 -1.03
CA SER A 9 8.44 23.18 -2.16
C SER A 9 8.01 24.05 -3.33
N GLU A 10 8.12 23.52 -4.55
CA GLU A 10 7.58 24.19 -5.73
C GLU A 10 6.05 24.32 -5.61
N PRO A 11 5.46 25.51 -5.81
CA PRO A 11 4.03 25.72 -5.67
C PRO A 11 3.19 24.80 -6.56
N TYR A 12 2.08 24.29 -6.01
CA TYR A 12 1.07 23.51 -6.73
C TYR A 12 1.52 22.14 -7.26
N THR A 13 2.63 21.62 -6.74
CA THR A 13 2.98 20.22 -6.91
C THR A 13 2.05 19.30 -6.13
N LEU A 14 1.93 18.04 -6.57
CA LEU A 14 1.09 17.01 -5.95
C LEU A 14 1.80 15.67 -5.87
N ALA A 15 1.49 14.89 -4.84
CA ALA A 15 1.82 13.48 -4.74
C ALA A 15 0.58 12.75 -4.22
N ILE A 16 0.35 11.53 -4.69
CA ILE A 16 -0.85 10.76 -4.38
C ILE A 16 -0.43 9.41 -3.84
N GLU A 17 -1.03 9.03 -2.72
CA GLU A 17 -0.89 7.72 -2.08
C GLU A 17 -2.24 7.00 -2.16
N LEU A 18 -2.21 5.71 -2.47
CA LEU A 18 -3.37 4.83 -2.52
C LEU A 18 -3.09 3.53 -1.78
N GLU A 19 -3.94 3.20 -0.83
CA GLU A 19 -3.97 1.90 -0.17
C GLU A 19 -4.88 0.96 -0.97
N LEU A 20 -4.32 -0.13 -1.46
CA LEU A 20 -5.01 -1.14 -2.24
C LEU A 20 -5.14 -2.43 -1.44
N GLN A 21 -6.27 -3.11 -1.63
CA GLN A 21 -6.55 -4.38 -0.97
C GLN A 21 -5.99 -5.54 -1.81
N VAL A 22 -5.22 -6.42 -1.17
CA VAL A 22 -4.73 -7.66 -1.77
C VAL A 22 -5.72 -8.78 -1.41
N VAL A 23 -6.33 -9.42 -2.41
CA VAL A 23 -7.35 -10.46 -2.21
C VAL A 23 -6.93 -11.78 -2.82
N ASN A 24 -7.35 -12.89 -2.21
CA ASN A 24 -6.99 -14.25 -2.63
C ASN A 24 -8.19 -15.00 -3.27
N PRO A 25 -8.21 -15.22 -4.60
CA PRO A 25 -9.19 -16.07 -5.26
C PRO A 25 -9.12 -17.55 -4.82
N PRO A 26 -10.21 -18.33 -4.98
CA PRO A 26 -11.53 -17.92 -5.46
C PRO A 26 -12.42 -17.36 -4.33
N GLY A 27 -11.92 -17.32 -3.09
CA GLY A 27 -12.69 -16.88 -1.92
C GLY A 27 -12.78 -15.36 -1.79
N TYR A 28 -11.82 -14.63 -2.38
CA TYR A 28 -11.72 -13.18 -2.35
C TYR A 28 -11.65 -12.60 -0.93
N ASP A 29 -11.12 -13.36 0.04
CA ASP A 29 -10.78 -12.81 1.36
C ASP A 29 -9.46 -12.03 1.25
N LEU A 30 -9.19 -11.11 2.18
CA LEU A 30 -7.91 -10.40 2.19
C LEU A 30 -6.76 -11.40 2.36
N SER A 31 -5.77 -11.28 1.48
CA SER A 31 -4.55 -12.08 1.53
C SER A 31 -3.64 -11.62 2.66
N GLN A 32 -2.73 -12.49 3.11
CA GLN A 32 -1.60 -12.12 3.97
C GLN A 32 -0.28 -12.15 3.19
N ASP A 33 -0.34 -12.09 1.85
CA ASP A 33 0.80 -12.26 0.95
C ASP A 33 1.27 -10.94 0.32
N SER A 34 0.95 -9.77 0.88
CA SER A 34 1.43 -8.49 0.32
C SER A 34 2.97 -8.46 0.25
N SER A 35 3.65 -9.13 1.19
CA SER A 35 5.11 -9.20 1.29
C SER A 35 5.78 -9.88 0.12
N ALA A 36 5.06 -10.76 -0.58
CA ALA A 36 5.57 -11.41 -1.78
C ALA A 36 5.53 -10.48 -3.00
N LEU A 37 4.61 -9.50 -3.04
CA LEU A 37 4.42 -8.62 -4.19
C LEU A 37 5.45 -7.50 -4.27
N ILE A 38 5.85 -6.94 -3.13
CA ILE A 38 6.71 -5.74 -3.11
C ILE A 38 8.07 -5.98 -3.78
N PRO A 39 8.80 -7.08 -3.50
CA PRO A 39 10.06 -7.36 -4.16
C PRO A 39 9.91 -7.53 -5.68
N ALA A 40 8.78 -8.08 -6.14
CA ALA A 40 8.53 -8.35 -7.55
C ALA A 40 8.29 -7.07 -8.38
N VAL A 41 7.84 -5.99 -7.76
CA VAL A 41 7.53 -4.73 -8.46
C VAL A 41 8.58 -3.63 -8.26
N LYS A 42 9.46 -3.79 -7.27
CA LYS A 42 10.40 -2.74 -6.83
C LYS A 42 11.31 -2.21 -7.94
N ASP A 43 11.80 -3.09 -8.81
CA ASP A 43 12.75 -2.71 -9.87
C ASP A 43 12.08 -2.02 -11.08
N ASP A 44 10.77 -2.21 -11.26
CA ASP A 44 10.03 -1.60 -12.37
C ASP A 44 9.62 -0.15 -12.07
N ILE A 45 9.51 0.21 -10.80
CA ILE A 45 8.88 1.46 -10.37
C ILE A 45 9.93 2.57 -10.26
N LYS A 46 9.98 3.41 -11.29
CA LYS A 46 10.91 4.55 -11.37
C LYS A 46 10.18 5.85 -11.05
N GLY A 47 10.41 6.39 -9.86
CA GLY A 47 9.88 7.69 -9.45
C GLY A 47 8.56 7.66 -8.68
N GLY A 48 8.20 6.50 -8.14
CA GLY A 48 7.15 6.29 -7.15
C GLY A 48 7.63 5.29 -6.10
N GLU A 49 6.75 4.89 -5.20
CA GLU A 49 7.04 3.92 -4.15
C GLU A 49 5.91 2.90 -4.05
N VAL A 50 6.27 1.67 -3.73
CA VAL A 50 5.32 0.63 -3.32
C VAL A 50 5.81 0.10 -2.00
N LYS A 51 4.95 0.16 -1.00
CA LYS A 51 5.28 -0.20 0.37
C LYS A 51 4.15 -0.97 1.03
N HIS A 52 4.50 -1.61 2.13
CA HIS A 52 3.51 -2.18 3.04
C HIS A 52 2.80 -1.05 3.76
N ASP A 53 1.51 -1.26 3.98
CA ASP A 53 0.86 -0.58 5.08
C ASP A 53 0.97 -1.44 6.36
N ILE A 54 0.30 -1.06 7.44
CA ILE A 54 0.34 -1.73 8.75
C ILE A 54 0.01 -3.24 8.64
N THR A 55 -0.77 -3.64 7.63
CA THR A 55 -1.27 -5.01 7.48
C THR A 55 -0.71 -5.71 6.24
N GLU A 56 -0.50 -7.02 6.33
CA GLU A 56 -0.09 -7.88 5.22
C GLU A 56 -1.15 -8.04 4.10
N SER A 57 -2.31 -7.43 4.30
CA SER A 57 -3.43 -7.41 3.35
C SER A 57 -3.51 -6.15 2.49
N MET A 58 -2.66 -5.16 2.74
CA MET A 58 -2.70 -3.88 2.06
C MET A 58 -1.39 -3.62 1.32
N LEU A 59 -1.53 -3.11 0.10
CA LEU A 59 -0.44 -2.64 -0.73
C LEU A 59 -0.60 -1.14 -0.91
N GLU A 60 0.33 -0.36 -0.37
CA GLU A 60 0.34 1.07 -0.59
C GLU A 60 1.17 1.41 -1.84
N ILE A 61 0.61 2.26 -2.69
CA ILE A 61 1.30 2.79 -3.88
C ILE A 61 1.31 4.31 -3.84
N ALA A 62 2.46 4.90 -4.14
CA ALA A 62 2.68 6.33 -4.05
C ALA A 62 3.35 6.87 -5.32
N THR A 63 2.85 7.99 -5.84
CA THR A 63 3.55 8.73 -6.90
C THR A 63 4.73 9.51 -6.32
N GLY A 64 5.68 9.88 -7.18
CA GLY A 64 6.61 10.96 -6.86
C GLY A 64 5.91 12.32 -6.84
N VAL A 65 6.70 13.36 -6.61
CA VAL A 65 6.23 14.75 -6.73
C VAL A 65 5.97 15.07 -8.20
N CYS A 66 4.71 15.31 -8.52
CA CYS A 66 4.19 15.59 -9.86
C CYS A 66 3.78 17.07 -10.01
N GLN A 67 3.89 17.59 -11.23
CA GLN A 67 3.45 18.95 -11.59
C GLN A 67 2.00 18.97 -12.09
N THR A 68 1.51 17.85 -12.62
CA THR A 68 0.16 17.72 -13.19
C THR A 68 -0.45 16.38 -12.82
N ILE A 69 -1.79 16.31 -12.91
CA ILE A 69 -2.53 15.06 -12.73
C ILE A 69 -2.23 14.04 -13.84
N ASP A 70 -1.89 14.49 -15.05
CA ASP A 70 -1.52 13.59 -16.15
C ASP A 70 -0.22 12.85 -15.86
N GLN A 71 0.75 13.54 -15.22
CA GLN A 71 1.99 12.93 -14.77
C GLN A 71 1.72 11.87 -13.69
N ALA A 72 0.85 12.17 -12.72
CA ALA A 72 0.47 11.21 -11.68
C ALA A 72 -0.27 10.00 -12.28
N ALA A 73 -1.21 10.22 -13.21
CA ALA A 73 -1.94 9.17 -13.90
C ALA A 73 -1.00 8.25 -14.71
N ALA A 74 0.00 8.82 -15.39
CA ALA A 74 1.00 8.05 -16.11
C ALA A 74 1.85 7.19 -15.17
N GLN A 75 2.28 7.73 -14.02
CA GLN A 75 3.00 6.96 -13.01
C GLN A 75 2.14 5.82 -12.44
N PHE A 76 0.88 6.09 -12.10
CA PHE A 76 -0.04 5.05 -11.64
C PHE A 76 -0.29 3.97 -12.69
N SER A 77 -0.39 4.32 -13.97
CA SER A 77 -0.58 3.34 -15.04
C SER A 77 0.59 2.35 -15.12
N VAL A 78 1.84 2.84 -15.00
CA VAL A 78 3.03 1.97 -14.96
C VAL A 78 3.03 1.09 -13.72
N MET A 79 2.79 1.66 -12.53
CA MET A 79 2.73 0.90 -11.28
C MET A 79 1.65 -0.18 -11.33
N GLN A 80 0.45 0.16 -11.81
CA GLN A 80 -0.67 -0.77 -11.95
C GLN A 80 -0.30 -1.96 -12.85
N GLN A 81 0.35 -1.72 -13.98
CA GLN A 81 0.75 -2.81 -14.90
C GLN A 81 1.74 -3.77 -14.24
N SER A 82 2.76 -3.25 -13.55
CA SER A 82 3.72 -4.09 -12.82
C SER A 82 3.06 -4.86 -11.69
N ILE A 83 2.18 -4.23 -10.92
CA ILE A 83 1.46 -4.86 -9.82
C ILE A 83 0.53 -5.96 -10.31
N LEU A 84 -0.25 -5.71 -11.37
CA LEU A 84 -1.16 -6.73 -11.92
C LEU A 84 -0.39 -7.92 -12.49
N ARG A 85 0.79 -7.71 -13.08
CA ARG A 85 1.67 -8.78 -13.52
C ARG A 85 2.16 -9.63 -12.34
N ALA A 86 2.71 -8.99 -11.30
CA ALA A 86 3.17 -9.69 -10.10
C ALA A 86 2.01 -10.44 -9.41
N ALA A 87 0.84 -9.81 -9.27
CA ALA A 87 -0.35 -10.43 -8.69
C ALA A 87 -0.76 -11.71 -9.43
N ALA A 88 -0.70 -11.71 -10.77
CA ALA A 88 -1.00 -12.89 -11.57
C ALA A 88 0.00 -14.05 -11.33
N GLU A 89 1.29 -13.76 -11.16
CA GLU A 89 2.32 -14.76 -10.85
C GLU A 89 2.11 -15.40 -9.47
N HIS A 90 1.64 -14.59 -8.50
CA HIS A 90 1.36 -15.01 -7.13
C HIS A 90 -0.07 -15.51 -6.89
N HIS A 91 -0.89 -15.63 -7.94
CA HIS A 91 -2.29 -16.09 -7.87
C HIS A 91 -3.19 -15.25 -6.94
N ILE A 92 -2.92 -13.95 -6.84
CA ILE A 92 -3.70 -12.98 -6.06
C ILE A 92 -4.28 -11.90 -6.97
N GLN A 93 -5.20 -11.11 -6.44
CA GLN A 93 -5.82 -9.99 -7.15
C GLN A 93 -5.80 -8.73 -6.29
N ILE A 94 -5.99 -7.59 -6.94
CA ILE A 94 -5.95 -6.26 -6.31
C ILE A 94 -7.28 -5.57 -6.52
N CYS A 95 -7.82 -4.96 -5.47
CA CYS A 95 -8.99 -4.09 -5.56
C CYS A 95 -8.83 -2.81 -4.72
N GLY A 96 -9.65 -1.81 -5.02
CA GLY A 96 -9.79 -0.63 -4.16
C GLY A 96 -10.91 -0.81 -3.14
N GLY A 97 -11.29 0.30 -2.49
CA GLY A 97 -12.36 0.36 -1.50
C GLY A 97 -11.81 0.68 -0.12
N GLY A 98 -12.55 1.48 0.66
CA GLY A 98 -12.10 1.88 2.00
C GLY A 98 -12.24 0.78 3.06
N THR A 99 -13.02 -0.26 2.79
CA THR A 99 -13.19 -1.45 3.64
C THR A 99 -13.40 -2.68 2.76
N HIS A 100 -13.03 -3.86 3.25
CA HIS A 100 -13.33 -5.12 2.57
C HIS A 100 -14.73 -5.61 3.00
N PRO A 101 -15.63 -5.99 2.06
CA PRO A 101 -17.07 -6.11 2.34
C PRO A 101 -17.48 -7.21 3.35
N PHE A 102 -16.63 -8.22 3.56
CA PHE A 102 -16.93 -9.35 4.46
C PHE A 102 -15.72 -9.84 5.27
N GLN A 103 -14.62 -9.08 5.26
CA GLN A 103 -13.44 -9.44 6.04
C GLN A 103 -13.80 -9.43 7.54
N LYS A 104 -13.13 -10.28 8.31
CA LYS A 104 -13.15 -10.21 9.77
C LYS A 104 -11.76 -9.85 10.28
N TRP A 105 -11.69 -8.83 11.13
CA TRP A 105 -10.45 -8.31 11.76
C TRP A 105 -9.57 -9.39 12.41
N GLN A 106 -10.16 -10.48 12.88
CA GLN A 106 -9.48 -11.60 13.56
C GLN A 106 -8.48 -12.36 12.67
N ARG A 107 -8.51 -12.11 11.36
CA ARG A 107 -7.66 -12.78 10.36
C ARG A 107 -6.54 -11.89 9.80
N GLN A 108 -6.46 -10.62 10.22
CA GLN A 108 -5.38 -9.74 9.75
C GLN A 108 -4.10 -9.99 10.53
N GLU A 109 -3.00 -10.15 9.80
CA GLU A 109 -1.65 -10.16 10.34
C GLU A 109 -1.04 -8.77 10.18
N VAL A 110 -0.48 -8.25 11.27
CA VAL A 110 0.28 -7.00 11.28
C VAL A 110 1.65 -7.29 10.69
N CYS A 111 2.11 -6.44 9.77
CA CYS A 111 3.45 -6.54 9.19
C CYS A 111 4.52 -6.52 10.28
N ASP A 112 5.58 -7.33 10.12
CA ASP A 112 6.69 -7.41 11.08
C ASP A 112 7.62 -6.18 10.97
N ASP A 113 7.12 -5.02 11.41
CA ASP A 113 7.86 -3.77 11.53
C ASP A 113 7.81 -3.25 12.97
N GLU A 114 8.98 -2.92 13.53
CA GLU A 114 9.15 -2.40 14.89
C GLU A 114 8.27 -1.17 15.16
N ARG A 115 8.03 -0.34 14.14
CA ARG A 115 7.14 0.84 14.23
C ARG A 115 5.69 0.45 14.47
N TYR A 116 5.20 -0.61 13.84
CA TYR A 116 3.82 -1.06 14.00
C TYR A 116 3.61 -1.80 15.32
N ASN A 117 4.64 -2.49 15.83
CA ASN A 117 4.62 -3.13 17.15
C ASN A 117 4.34 -2.13 18.29
N VAL A 118 4.89 -0.92 18.24
CA VAL A 118 4.60 0.14 19.23
C VAL A 118 3.14 0.58 19.19
N THR A 119 2.52 0.56 18.01
CA THR A 119 1.11 0.93 17.84
C THR A 119 0.21 -0.19 18.35
N LEU A 120 0.55 -1.45 18.06
CA LEU A 120 -0.11 -2.63 18.61
C LEU A 120 -0.06 -2.65 20.15
N GLU A 121 1.08 -2.33 20.75
CA GLU A 121 1.22 -2.27 22.21
C GLU A 121 0.31 -1.20 22.84
N ARG A 122 0.18 -0.04 22.19
CA ARG A 122 -0.61 1.09 22.71
C ARG A 122 -2.11 0.92 22.57
N PHE A 123 -2.55 0.35 21.46
CA PHE A 123 -3.97 0.35 21.07
C PHE A 123 -4.59 -1.06 21.08
N GLY A 124 -3.78 -2.11 21.16
CA GLY A 124 -4.23 -3.49 21.31
C GLY A 124 -5.23 -3.90 20.22
N TYR A 125 -6.38 -4.44 20.63
CA TYR A 125 -7.40 -4.91 19.68
C TYR A 125 -7.97 -3.82 18.78
N LEU A 126 -7.82 -2.53 19.12
CA LEU A 126 -8.34 -1.42 18.31
C LEU A 126 -7.60 -1.24 16.99
N ILE A 127 -6.39 -1.78 16.84
CA ILE A 127 -5.60 -1.65 15.60
C ILE A 127 -5.92 -2.72 14.57
N LEU A 128 -6.62 -3.78 14.99
CA LEU A 128 -7.07 -4.83 14.10
C LEU A 128 -8.31 -4.26 13.40
N GLN A 129 -8.08 -3.61 12.25
CA GLN A 129 -9.09 -2.86 11.53
C GLN A 129 -10.27 -3.78 11.17
N ALA A 130 -11.48 -3.28 11.39
CA ALA A 130 -12.74 -3.97 11.10
C ALA A 130 -13.18 -3.76 9.66
#